data_AF-A0A2R6HIP6-F1
#
_entry.id   AF-A0A2R6HIP6-F1
#
_cell.length_a   1.000
_cell.length_b   1.000
_cell.length_c   1.000
_cell.angle_alpha   90.00
_cell.angle_beta   90.00
_cell.angle_gamma   90.00
#
_symmetry.space_group_name_H-M   'P 1'
#
loop_
_entity.id
_entity.type
_entity.pdbx_description
1 polymer ?
#
loop_
_entity_poly.entity_id
_entity_poly.type
_entity_poly.pdbx_seq_one_letter_code
_entity_poly.pdbx_strand_id
1 'polypeptide(L)' 'MPRYTLVCDEEMARRIEGLAAEYGLTEQEVLEQLVNVGLEQLD' A
#
# COMPACT_ATOMS: atom_id res chain seq x y z
N MET A 1 4.89 -5.18 18.36
CA MET A 1 4.02 -4.97 17.19
C MET A 1 4.44 -5.94 16.10
N PRO A 2 3.50 -6.60 15.41
CA PRO A 2 3.85 -7.45 14.27
C PRO A 2 4.43 -6.57 13.15
N ARG A 3 5.44 -7.08 12.45
CA ARG A 3 6.05 -6.41 11.29
C ARG A 3 5.93 -7.34 10.11
N TYR A 4 5.35 -6.83 9.03
CA TYR A 4 5.25 -7.51 7.75
C TYR A 4 6.08 -6.75 6.72
N THR A 5 6.62 -7.47 5.74
CA THR A 5 7.38 -6.89 4.63
C THR A 5 6.70 -7.33 3.33
N LEU A 6 6.37 -6.36 2.48
CA LEU A 6 5.90 -6.61 1.12
C LEU A 6 7.08 -6.51 0.16
N VAL A 7 7.24 -7.49 -0.71
CA VAL A 7 8.15 -7.42 -1.85
C VAL A 7 7.30 -7.24 -3.09
N CYS A 8 7.52 -6.15 -3.81
CA CYS A 8 6.77 -5.77 -5.01
C CYS A 8 7.66 -5.84 -6.26
N ASP A 9 7.02 -6.07 -7.41
CA ASP A 9 7.65 -5.87 -8.72
C ASP A 9 7.63 -4.38 -9.11
N GLU A 10 8.30 -4.04 -10.21
CA GLU A 10 8.40 -2.65 -10.67
C GLU A 10 7.04 -2.02 -10.99
N GLU A 11 6.09 -2.80 -11.49
CA GLU A 11 4.76 -2.30 -11.84
C GLU A 11 3.99 -1.92 -10.58
N MET A 12 3.98 -2.81 -9.58
CA MET A 12 3.32 -2.59 -8.31
C MET A 12 3.98 -1.43 -7.54
N ALA A 13 5.31 -1.35 -7.53
CA ALA A 13 6.04 -0.24 -6.93
C ALA A 13 5.62 1.11 -7.55
N ARG A 14 5.61 1.22 -8.89
CA ARG A 14 5.18 2.45 -9.58
C ARG A 14 3.75 2.85 -9.28
N ARG A 15 2.85 1.87 -9.11
CA ARG A 15 1.45 2.14 -8.75
C ARG A 15 1.35 2.68 -7.33
N ILE A 16 2.09 2.13 -6.38
CA ILE A 16 2.13 2.62 -4.99
C ILE A 16 2.71 4.03 -4.93
N GLU A 17 3.84 4.26 -5.60
CA GLU A 17 4.47 5.59 -5.71
C GLU A 17 3.52 6.61 -6.35
N GLY A 18 2.78 6.21 -7.39
CA GLY A 18 1.78 7.05 -8.04
C GLY A 18 0.65 7.47 -7.09
N LEU A 19 0.11 6.52 -6.32
CA LEU A 19 -0.91 6.82 -5.30
C LEU A 19 -0.36 7.74 -4.20
N ALA A 20 0.85 7.48 -3.72
CA ALA A 20 1.51 8.32 -2.73
C ALA A 20 1.62 9.78 -3.23
N ALA A 21 2.09 9.97 -4.46
CA ALA A 21 2.21 11.28 -5.07
C ALA A 21 0.86 11.97 -5.32
N GLU A 22 -0.13 11.24 -5.83
CA GLU A 22 -1.47 11.76 -6.16
C GLU A 22 -2.20 12.30 -4.92
N TYR A 23 -2.10 11.59 -3.79
CA TYR A 23 -2.82 11.92 -2.57
C TYR A 23 -1.96 12.63 -1.51
N GLY A 24 -0.69 12.91 -1.81
CA GLY A 24 0.23 13.55 -0.86
C GLY A 24 0.53 12.68 0.37
N LEU A 25 0.56 11.37 0.18
CA LEU A 25 0.79 10.37 1.22
C LEU A 25 2.20 9.80 1.13
N THR A 26 2.63 9.10 2.17
CA THR A 26 3.79 8.22 2.15
C THR A 26 3.42 6.84 1.58
N GLU A 27 4.41 6.12 1.03
CA GLU A 27 4.22 4.74 0.57
C GLU A 27 3.68 3.83 1.69
N GLN A 28 4.13 4.05 2.94
CA GLN A 28 3.65 3.30 4.09
C GLN A 28 2.16 3.54 4.33
N GLU A 29 1.69 4.79 4.31
CA GLU A 29 0.27 5.11 4.48
C GLU A 29 -0.58 4.51 3.37
N VAL A 30 -0.08 4.49 2.14
CA VAL A 30 -0.74 3.81 1.01
C VAL A 30 -0.84 2.31 1.27
N LEU A 31 0.24 1.67 1.70
CA LEU A 31 0.24 0.23 2.00
C LEU A 31 -0.73 -0.13 3.14
N GLU A 32 -0.73 0.65 4.22
CA GLU A 32 -1.66 0.46 5.33
C GLU A 32 -3.12 0.55 4.88
N GLN A 33 -3.45 1.55 4.06
CA GLN A 33 -4.80 1.69 3.50
C GLN A 33 -5.17 0.56 2.56
N LEU A 34 -4.28 0.17 1.64
CA LEU A 34 -4.53 -0.94 0.71
C LEU A 34 -4.78 -2.26 1.46
N VAL A 35 -4.01 -2.53 2.53
CA VAL A 35 -4.20 -3.71 3.36
C VAL A 35 -5.55 -3.64 4.08
N ASN A 36 -5.90 -2.51 4.70
CA ASN A 36 -7.19 -2.37 5.40
C ASN A 36 -8.37 -2.56 4.46
N VAL A 37 -8.38 -1.90 3.30
CA VAL A 37 -9.44 -2.05 2.28
C VAL A 37 -9.52 -3.46 1.72
N GLY A 38 -8.37 -4.15 1.59
CA GLY A 38 -8.33 -5.55 1.17
C GLY A 38 -8.93 -6.49 2.21
N LEU A 39 -8.64 -6.25 3.50
CA LEU A 39 -9.20 -7.04 4.60
C LEU A 39 -10.71 -6.84 4.74
N GLU A 40 -11.21 -5.60 4.64
CA GLU A 40 -12.64 -5.29 4.69
C GLU A 40 -13.47 -5.97 3.59
N GLN A 41 -12.86 -6.40 2.49
CA GLN A 41 -13.53 -7.13 1.41
C GLN A 41 -13.60 -8.65 1.63
N LEU A 42 -12.85 -9.17 2.60
CA LEU A 42 -12.81 -10.59 2.92
C LEU A 42 -13.75 -10.97 4.08
N ASP A 43 -14.20 -9.98 4.84
CA ASP A 43 -15.19 -10.09 5.92
C ASP A 43 -16.63 -9.99 5.37
#